data_AF-C5KS78-F1
#
_entry.id   AF-C5KS78-F1
#
_cell.length_a   1.000
_cell.length_b   1.000
_cell.length_c   1.000
_cell.angle_alpha   90.00
_cell.angle_beta   90.00
_cell.angle_gamma   90.00
#
_symmetry.space_group_name_H-M   'P 1'
#
loop_
_entity.id
_entity.type
_entity.pdbx_description
1 polymer ?
#
loop_
_entity_poly.entity_id
_entity_poly.type
_entity_poly.pdbx_seq_one_letter_code
_entity_poly.pdbx_strand_id
1 'polypeptide(L)'
;MQLFPADLVDLAGGRGNILALVKHFYDMSFADPILGVLYSDKTVPHHELFCRWFFYAVGDDKEGPSIRKVNASHKKAQHCPLRTNAPAEAGFIGDGFTWNQRNRWILMQLKACEDFRMPLGFVRDYIHGLCAFMGVYGPFTQARPGENM
;
A
#
# COMPACT_ATOMS: atom_id res chain seq x y z
N MET A 1 -14.60 0.84 -13.20
CA MET A 1 -14.89 -0.14 -12.14
C MET A 1 -14.80 0.59 -10.82
N GLN A 2 -15.89 0.62 -10.05
CA GLN A 2 -15.86 1.17 -8.69
C GLN A 2 -15.10 0.19 -7.79
N LEU A 3 -14.01 0.65 -7.16
CA LEU A 3 -13.13 -0.22 -6.35
C LEU A 3 -13.69 -0.47 -4.94
N PHE A 4 -14.43 0.51 -4.41
CA PHE A 4 -14.89 0.52 -3.03
C PHE A 4 -16.38 0.95 -2.97
N PRO A 5 -17.18 0.38 -2.06
CA PRO A 5 -18.53 0.87 -1.77
C PRO A 5 -18.52 2.34 -1.35
N ALA A 6 -19.53 3.12 -1.73
CA ALA A 6 -19.57 4.57 -1.47
C ALA A 6 -19.69 4.92 0.03
N ASP A 7 -20.28 4.04 0.83
CA ASP A 7 -20.49 4.18 2.28
C ASP A 7 -19.28 3.73 3.11
N LEU A 8 -18.19 3.30 2.47
CA LEU A 8 -17.04 2.72 3.16
C LEU A 8 -16.37 3.71 4.13
N VAL A 9 -16.40 5.02 3.82
CA VAL A 9 -15.88 6.06 4.73
C VAL A 9 -16.72 6.18 6.00
N ASP A 10 -18.04 6.08 5.87
CA ASP A 10 -18.97 6.14 7.00
C ASP A 10 -18.86 4.89 7.88
N LEU A 11 -18.72 3.71 7.26
CA LEU A 11 -18.46 2.46 7.98
C LEU A 11 -17.16 2.50 8.79
N ALA A 12 -16.20 3.32 8.37
CA ALA A 12 -14.96 3.52 9.10
C ALA A 12 -15.10 4.46 10.32
N GLY A 13 -16.24 5.14 10.47
CA GLY A 13 -16.42 6.24 11.41
C GLY A 13 -15.83 7.57 10.91
N GLY A 14 -15.68 7.73 9.59
CA GLY A 14 -15.25 8.96 8.95
C GLY A 14 -13.76 9.02 8.58
N ARG A 15 -13.37 10.11 7.89
CA ARG A 15 -12.03 10.29 7.30
C ARG A 15 -10.90 10.24 8.32
N GLY A 16 -11.13 10.74 9.54
CA GLY A 16 -10.12 10.75 10.62
C GLY A 16 -9.66 9.34 11.00
N ASN A 17 -10.59 8.39 11.10
CA ASN A 17 -10.27 7.00 11.43
C ASN A 17 -9.48 6.31 10.30
N ILE A 18 -9.85 6.58 9.05
CA ILE A 18 -9.10 6.05 7.89
C ILE A 18 -7.69 6.62 7.87
N LEU A 19 -7.53 7.93 8.12
CA LEU A 19 -6.21 8.55 8.16
C LEU A 19 -5.32 7.93 9.26
N ALA A 20 -5.88 7.72 10.46
CA ALA A 20 -5.15 7.09 11.56
C ALA A 20 -4.78 5.63 11.26
N LEU A 21 -5.72 4.86 10.69
CA LEU A 21 -5.49 3.48 10.25
C LEU A 21 -4.37 3.40 9.20
N VAL A 22 -4.45 4.24 8.17
CA VAL A 22 -3.45 4.25 7.08
C VAL A 22 -2.09 4.70 7.61
N LYS A 23 -2.05 5.65 8.54
CA LYS A 23 -0.80 6.03 9.21
C LYS A 23 -0.16 4.83 9.91
N HIS A 24 -0.94 4.08 10.69
CA HIS A 24 -0.45 2.88 11.39
C HIS A 24 0.02 1.79 10.42
N PHE A 25 -0.70 1.59 9.31
CA PHE A 25 -0.27 0.73 8.21
C PHE A 25 1.12 1.13 7.66
N TYR A 26 1.37 2.42 7.45
CA TYR A 26 2.69 2.89 6.99
C TYR A 26 3.77 2.73 8.04
N ASP A 27 3.47 2.99 9.32
CA ASP A 27 4.41 2.77 10.42
C ASP A 27 4.88 1.29 10.43
N MET A 28 3.96 0.33 10.28
CA MET A 28 4.30 -1.10 10.14
C MET A 28 5.07 -1.40 8.84
N SER A 29 4.68 -0.80 7.72
CA SER A 29 5.36 -1.00 6.43
C SER A 29 6.78 -0.46 6.42
N PHE A 30 7.05 0.63 7.14
CA PHE A 30 8.38 1.20 7.28
C PHE A 30 9.30 0.36 8.15
N ALA A 31 8.75 -0.37 9.12
CA ALA A 31 9.47 -1.29 9.98
C ALA A 31 9.70 -2.66 9.32
N ASP A 32 8.89 -3.02 8.33
CA ASP A 32 9.01 -4.28 7.62
C ASP A 32 10.25 -4.32 6.71
N PRO A 33 11.09 -5.37 6.76
CA PRO A 33 12.33 -5.42 5.98
C PRO A 33 12.12 -5.61 4.46
N ILE A 34 10.95 -6.07 4.01
CA ILE A 34 10.62 -6.28 2.59
C ILE A 34 9.97 -5.01 2.00
N LEU A 35 9.12 -4.34 2.76
CA LEU A 35 8.44 -3.10 2.34
C LEU A 35 9.25 -1.85 2.62
N GLY A 36 9.93 -1.79 3.76
CA GLY A 36 10.65 -0.62 4.25
C GLY A 36 11.71 -0.11 3.28
N VAL A 37 12.28 -1.01 2.48
CA VAL A 37 13.29 -0.71 1.45
C VAL A 37 12.73 0.04 0.24
N LEU A 38 11.40 0.18 0.13
CA LEU A 38 10.75 1.00 -0.89
C LEU A 38 10.72 2.50 -0.50
N TYR A 39 11.04 2.83 0.75
CA TYR A 39 10.88 4.16 1.33
C TYR A 39 12.23 4.76 1.71
N SER A 40 12.89 5.42 0.76
CA SER A 40 14.15 6.15 1.03
C SER A 40 13.94 7.32 2.00
N ASP A 41 12.76 7.93 1.95
CA ASP A 41 12.38 9.05 2.81
C ASP A 41 11.03 8.71 3.47
N LYS A 42 11.10 8.47 4.78
CA LYS A 42 9.96 8.12 5.63
C LYS A 42 9.32 9.35 6.29
N THR A 43 9.87 10.54 6.06
CA THR A 43 9.34 11.82 6.58
C THR A 43 8.23 12.38 5.70
N VAL A 44 8.17 11.98 4.43
CA VAL A 44 7.05 12.26 3.52
C VAL A 44 5.75 11.72 4.13
N PRO A 45 4.63 12.46 4.09
CA PRO A 45 3.35 12.00 4.63
C PRO A 45 2.69 10.98 3.68
N HIS A 46 3.28 9.79 3.56
CA HIS A 46 2.80 8.73 2.66
C HIS A 46 1.33 8.36 2.92
N HIS A 47 0.92 8.37 4.19
CA HIS A 47 -0.46 8.12 4.60
C HIS A 47 -1.45 9.14 4.02
N GLU A 48 -1.12 10.43 4.02
CA GLU A 48 -1.97 11.46 3.41
C GLU A 48 -2.08 11.28 1.89
N LEU A 49 -0.96 10.95 1.23
CA LEU A 49 -0.94 10.70 -0.22
C LEU A 49 -1.80 9.49 -0.59
N PHE A 50 -1.74 8.43 0.22
CA PHE A 50 -2.60 7.27 0.07
C PHE A 50 -4.07 7.61 0.31
N CYS A 51 -4.37 8.32 1.41
CA CYS A 51 -5.74 8.72 1.74
C CYS A 51 -6.35 9.59 0.64
N ARG A 52 -5.60 10.50 0.03
CA ARG A 52 -6.07 11.29 -1.12
C ARG A 52 -6.48 10.39 -2.30
N TRP A 53 -5.67 9.36 -2.60
CA TRP A 53 -6.05 8.39 -3.63
C TRP A 53 -7.30 7.59 -3.23
N PHE A 54 -7.35 7.12 -1.99
CA PHE A 54 -8.44 6.30 -1.49
C PHE A 54 -9.78 7.06 -1.47
N PHE A 55 -9.80 8.29 -0.96
CA PHE A 55 -10.99 9.13 -0.94
C PHE A 55 -11.48 9.49 -2.34
N TYR A 56 -10.58 9.68 -3.30
CA TYR A 56 -10.98 9.78 -4.70
C TYR A 56 -11.56 8.46 -5.23
N ALA A 57 -10.92 7.32 -4.95
CA ALA A 57 -11.33 6.01 -5.45
C ALA A 57 -12.68 5.53 -4.90
N VAL A 58 -13.05 5.94 -3.70
CA VAL A 58 -14.37 5.68 -3.08
C VAL A 58 -15.43 6.71 -3.49
N GLY A 59 -15.03 7.79 -4.17
CA GLY A 59 -15.93 8.86 -4.64
C GLY A 59 -16.21 9.98 -3.62
N ASP A 60 -15.50 9.99 -2.50
CA ASP A 60 -15.59 11.03 -1.45
C ASP A 60 -14.88 12.33 -1.87
N ASP A 61 -13.79 12.21 -2.64
CA ASP A 61 -13.10 13.35 -3.26
C ASP A 61 -13.34 13.41 -4.78
N LYS A 62 -13.47 14.63 -5.32
CA LYS A 62 -13.63 14.87 -6.78
C LYS A 62 -12.33 14.75 -7.57
N GLU A 63 -11.19 14.96 -6.93
CA GLU A 63 -9.87 15.02 -7.58
C GLU A 63 -8.87 14.02 -6.99
N GLY A 64 -8.46 13.07 -7.84
CA GLY A 64 -7.44 12.10 -7.50
C GLY A 64 -6.01 12.64 -7.57
N PRO A 65 -5.02 11.83 -7.16
CA PRO A 65 -3.62 12.17 -7.37
C PRO A 65 -3.27 12.16 -8.86
N SER A 66 -2.28 12.98 -9.24
CA SER A 66 -1.73 12.95 -10.60
C SER A 66 -1.07 11.59 -10.88
N ILE A 67 -1.58 10.85 -11.87
CA ILE A 67 -1.01 9.57 -12.33
C ILE A 67 0.49 9.70 -12.64
N ARG A 68 0.91 10.82 -13.24
CA ARG A 68 2.32 11.09 -13.53
C ARG A 68 3.17 11.14 -12.25
N LYS A 69 2.69 11.79 -11.19
CA LYS A 69 3.39 11.87 -9.89
C LYS A 69 3.41 10.51 -9.18
N VAL A 70 2.31 9.76 -9.27
CA VAL A 70 2.21 8.41 -8.74
C VAL A 70 3.24 7.51 -9.42
N ASN A 71 3.30 7.50 -10.75
CA ASN A 71 4.26 6.69 -11.51
C ASN A 71 5.70 7.09 -11.23
N ALA A 72 5.99 8.39 -11.10
CA ALA A 72 7.33 8.87 -10.73
C ALA A 72 7.75 8.37 -9.33
N SER A 73 6.83 8.39 -8.37
CA SER A 73 7.08 7.91 -6.99
C SER A 73 7.33 6.42 -6.95
N HIS A 74 6.54 5.63 -7.70
CA HIS A 74 6.76 4.19 -7.79
C HIS A 74 8.06 3.85 -8.52
N LYS A 75 8.42 4.57 -9.58
CA LYS A 75 9.72 4.41 -10.25
C LYS A 75 10.87 4.72 -9.29
N LYS A 76 10.75 5.77 -8.46
CA LYS A 76 11.73 6.08 -7.40
C LYS A 76 11.85 4.93 -6.39
N ALA A 77 10.73 4.36 -5.94
CA ALA A 77 10.72 3.21 -5.03
C ALA A 77 11.37 1.96 -5.66
N GLN A 78 11.09 1.68 -6.94
CA GLN A 78 11.70 0.57 -7.67
C GLN A 78 13.22 0.71 -7.77
N HIS A 79 13.72 1.94 -7.90
CA HIS A 79 15.14 2.26 -7.99
C HIS A 79 15.73 2.68 -6.63
N CYS A 80 15.05 2.37 -5.52
CA CYS A 80 15.56 2.72 -4.20
C CYS A 80 16.84 1.91 -3.89
N PRO A 81 17.98 2.57 -3.55
CA PRO A 81 19.23 1.88 -3.25
C PRO A 81 19.15 0.88 -2.09
N LEU A 82 18.17 1.05 -1.19
CA LEU A 82 17.95 0.13 -0.06
C LEU A 82 17.55 -1.28 -0.52
N ARG A 83 17.06 -1.44 -1.76
CA ARG A 83 16.72 -2.76 -2.33
C ARG A 83 17.95 -3.65 -2.57
N THR A 84 19.13 -3.08 -2.75
CA THR A 84 20.35 -3.83 -3.05
C THR A 84 20.66 -4.87 -1.97
N ASN A 85 20.58 -4.48 -0.70
CA ASN A 85 20.90 -5.31 0.47
C ASN A 85 19.65 -5.79 1.21
N ALA A 86 18.47 -5.69 0.59
CA ALA A 86 17.22 -6.14 1.18
C ALA A 86 17.15 -7.67 1.29
N PRO A 87 16.13 -8.25 1.93
CA PRO A 87 15.81 -9.67 1.78
C PRO A 87 15.57 -10.06 0.31
N ALA A 88 15.74 -11.34 -0.03
CA ALA A 88 15.56 -11.85 -1.39
C ALA A 88 14.15 -11.55 -1.95
N GLU A 89 13.16 -11.59 -1.05
CA GLU A 89 11.75 -11.34 -1.29
C GLU A 89 11.44 -9.92 -1.78
N ALA A 90 12.33 -8.95 -1.55
CA ALA A 90 12.18 -7.57 -2.02
C ALA A 90 12.58 -7.37 -3.50
N GLY A 91 13.11 -8.41 -4.16
CA GLY A 91 13.53 -8.36 -5.56
C GLY A 91 14.83 -7.58 -5.78
N PHE A 92 15.13 -7.28 -7.05
CA PHE A 92 16.30 -6.49 -7.42
C PHE A 92 16.00 -4.99 -7.48
N ILE A 93 17.03 -4.16 -7.31
CA ILE A 93 16.93 -2.74 -7.63
C ILE A 93 16.64 -2.54 -9.12
N GLY A 94 15.75 -1.60 -9.46
CA GLY A 94 15.34 -1.30 -10.83
C GLY A 94 14.22 -2.17 -11.39
N ASP A 95 14.01 -3.37 -10.83
CA ASP A 95 12.91 -4.25 -11.21
C ASP A 95 11.55 -3.78 -10.68
N GLY A 96 10.48 -4.39 -11.20
CA GLY A 96 9.13 -4.26 -10.66
C GLY A 96 9.03 -4.65 -9.17
N PHE A 97 7.88 -4.34 -8.57
CA PHE A 97 7.58 -4.81 -7.21
C PHE A 97 7.29 -6.30 -7.24
N THR A 98 7.70 -7.02 -6.19
CA THR A 98 7.51 -8.46 -6.14
C THR A 98 6.11 -8.84 -5.67
N TRP A 99 5.71 -10.09 -5.93
CA TRP A 99 4.51 -10.67 -5.32
C TRP A 99 4.57 -10.66 -3.78
N ASN A 100 5.75 -10.86 -3.20
CA ASN A 100 5.93 -10.79 -1.74
C ASN A 100 5.69 -9.38 -1.21
N GLN A 101 6.17 -8.34 -1.90
CA GLN A 101 5.88 -6.95 -1.55
C GLN A 101 4.39 -6.66 -1.64
N ARG A 102 3.70 -7.07 -2.70
CA ARG A 102 2.23 -6.94 -2.81
C ARG A 102 1.50 -7.59 -1.63
N ASN A 103 1.81 -8.86 -1.37
CA ASN A 103 1.11 -9.64 -0.35
C ASN A 103 1.39 -9.08 1.06
N ARG A 104 2.64 -8.67 1.32
CA ARG A 104 3.03 -8.04 2.57
C ARG A 104 2.33 -6.69 2.77
N TRP A 105 2.22 -5.90 1.72
CA TRP A 105 1.52 -4.61 1.74
C TRP A 105 0.04 -4.78 2.09
N ILE A 106 -0.65 -5.75 1.47
CA ILE A 106 -2.05 -6.08 1.81
C ILE A 106 -2.17 -6.62 3.24
N LEU A 107 -1.22 -7.45 3.68
CA LEU A 107 -1.21 -7.96 5.05
C LEU A 107 -1.08 -6.83 6.09
N MET A 108 -0.24 -5.83 5.85
CA MET A 108 -0.12 -4.68 6.79
C MET A 108 -1.40 -3.85 6.86
N GLN A 109 -2.14 -3.73 5.76
CA GLN A 109 -3.46 -3.08 5.75
C GLN A 109 -4.48 -3.87 6.59
N LEU A 110 -4.51 -5.21 6.43
CA LEU A 110 -5.39 -6.07 7.21
C LEU A 110 -5.05 -5.99 8.71
N LYS A 111 -3.77 -6.09 9.08
CA LYS A 111 -3.33 -5.92 10.47
C LYS A 111 -3.71 -4.55 11.04
N ALA A 112 -3.58 -3.49 10.26
CA ALA A 112 -3.98 -2.16 10.73
C ALA A 112 -5.49 -2.09 11.00
N CYS A 113 -6.31 -2.76 10.18
CA CYS A 113 -7.73 -2.90 10.43
C CYS A 113 -8.01 -3.69 11.73
N GLU A 114 -7.27 -4.77 11.98
CA GLU A 114 -7.39 -5.59 13.21
C GLU A 114 -7.02 -4.78 14.46
N ASP A 115 -5.90 -4.06 14.43
CA ASP A 115 -5.41 -3.25 15.55
C ASP A 115 -6.38 -2.12 15.91
N PHE A 116 -7.01 -1.51 14.91
CA PHE A 116 -8.05 -0.48 15.08
C PHE A 116 -9.44 -1.07 15.37
N ARG A 117 -9.58 -2.40 15.36
CA ARG A 117 -10.86 -3.12 15.53
C ARG A 117 -11.94 -2.61 14.59
N MET A 118 -11.58 -2.41 13.32
CA MET A 118 -12.50 -1.89 12.31
C MET A 118 -13.71 -2.84 12.13
N PRO A 119 -14.90 -2.32 11.81
CA PRO A 119 -16.08 -3.15 11.58
C PRO A 119 -15.85 -4.18 10.48
N LEU A 120 -16.34 -5.40 10.66
CA LEU A 120 -16.12 -6.50 9.70
C LEU A 120 -16.55 -6.15 8.28
N GLY A 121 -17.68 -5.43 8.14
CA GLY A 121 -18.16 -4.94 6.83
C GLY A 121 -17.15 -4.02 6.14
N PHE A 122 -16.56 -3.08 6.90
CA PHE A 122 -15.48 -2.23 6.40
C PHE A 122 -14.28 -3.06 5.96
N VAL A 123 -13.78 -3.96 6.83
CA VAL A 123 -12.56 -4.74 6.56
C VAL A 123 -12.72 -5.58 5.30
N ARG A 124 -13.83 -6.30 5.16
CA ARG A 124 -14.11 -7.13 3.99
C ARG A 124 -14.04 -6.32 2.69
N ASP A 125 -14.76 -5.21 2.64
CA ASP A 125 -14.93 -4.45 1.41
C ASP A 125 -13.69 -3.60 1.08
N TYR A 126 -13.02 -3.07 2.11
CA TYR A 126 -11.74 -2.38 1.99
C TYR A 126 -10.64 -3.30 1.44
N ILE A 127 -10.42 -4.47 2.07
CA ILE A 127 -9.38 -5.40 1.64
C ILE A 127 -9.70 -6.00 0.27
N HIS A 128 -10.96 -6.31 -0.01
CA HIS A 128 -11.38 -6.78 -1.33
C HIS A 128 -11.08 -5.74 -2.42
N GLY A 129 -11.43 -4.47 -2.20
CA GLY A 129 -11.14 -3.38 -3.14
C GLY A 129 -9.64 -3.19 -3.38
N LEU A 130 -8.83 -3.29 -2.34
CA LEU A 130 -7.36 -3.27 -2.47
C LEU A 130 -6.82 -4.45 -3.26
N CYS A 131 -7.31 -5.66 -3.01
CA CYS A 131 -6.93 -6.86 -3.76
C CYS A 131 -7.29 -6.75 -5.25
N ALA A 132 -8.50 -6.25 -5.55
CA ALA A 132 -8.97 -6.02 -6.92
C ALA A 132 -8.11 -4.97 -7.64
N PHE A 133 -7.82 -3.85 -6.97
CA PHE A 133 -6.90 -2.82 -7.49
C PHE A 133 -5.52 -3.42 -7.78
N MET A 134 -4.96 -4.18 -6.85
CA MET A 134 -3.67 -4.83 -7.04
C MET A 134 -3.70 -5.87 -8.17
N GLY A 135 -4.85 -6.46 -8.49
CA GLY A 135 -4.98 -7.38 -9.64
C GLY A 135 -4.69 -6.72 -10.99
N VAL A 136 -4.93 -5.40 -11.10
CA VAL A 136 -4.74 -4.63 -12.35
C VAL A 136 -3.53 -3.69 -12.31
N TYR A 137 -2.94 -3.49 -11.14
CA TYR A 137 -1.80 -2.57 -10.94
C TYR A 137 -0.46 -3.13 -11.45
N GLY A 138 -0.32 -4.46 -11.57
CA GLY A 138 0.92 -5.14 -11.96
C GLY A 138 1.34 -4.94 -13.44
N PRO A 139 2.58 -5.26 -13.79
CA PRO A 139 3.15 -6.57 -13.46
C PRO A 139 3.95 -6.59 -12.16
N PHE A 140 3.67 -7.59 -11.33
CA PHE A 140 4.53 -7.96 -10.21
C PHE A 140 5.56 -8.99 -10.67
N THR A 141 6.78 -8.86 -10.16
CA THR A 141 7.91 -9.72 -10.52
C THR A 141 8.12 -10.82 -9.47
N GLN A 142 8.97 -11.79 -9.82
CA GLN A 142 9.41 -12.81 -8.88
C GLN A 142 10.42 -12.24 -7.87
N ALA A 143 10.52 -12.88 -6.71
CA ALA A 143 11.60 -12.61 -5.77
C ALA A 143 12.96 -12.99 -6.36
N ARG A 144 14.05 -12.50 -5.74
CA ARG A 144 15.39 -13.02 -6.04
C ARG A 144 15.42 -14.50 -5.64
N PRO A 145 16.14 -15.36 -6.37
CA PRO A 145 16.39 -16.72 -5.90
C PRO A 145 17.04 -16.62 -4.50
N GLY A 146 16.48 -17.34 -3.53
CA GLY A 146 17.10 -17.43 -2.22
C GLY A 146 18.48 -18.05 -2.37
N GLU A 147 19.47 -17.54 -1.66
CA GLU A 147 20.69 -18.31 -1.44
C GLU A 147 20.25 -19.54 -0.65
N ASN A 148 20.36 -20.74 -1.25
CA ASN A 148 20.18 -21.98 -0.51
C ASN A 148 21.24 -21.98 0.62
N MET A 149 20.83 -21.61 1.82
CA MET A 149 21.60 -21.85 3.05
C MET A 149 21.51 -23.33 3.42
#